data_AF-A0A538NYA2-F1
#
_entry.id   AF-A0A538NYA2-F1
#
_cell.length_a   1.000
_cell.length_b   1.000
_cell.length_c   1.000
_cell.angle_alpha   90.00
_cell.angle_beta   90.00
_cell.angle_gamma   90.00
#
_symmetry.space_group_name_H-M   'P 1'
#
loop_
_entity.id
_entity.type
_entity.pdbx_description
1 polymer ?
#
loop_
_entity_poly.entity_id
_entity_poly.type
_entity_poly.pdbx_seq_one_letter_code
_entity_poly.pdbx_strand_id
1 'polypeptide(L)' 'MPRKKTLTLTNAEHRIMEVIWAKGSATVADVVEALNGKDAYTTILTLMTILKGKGYLSSRKEGRAFVFVPKVDRDT' A
#
# COMPACT_ATOMS: atom_id res chain seq x y z
N MET A 1 -17.87 16.47 -3.18
CA MET A 1 -16.80 15.67 -2.53
C MET A 1 -16.85 14.27 -3.13
N PRO A 2 -15.77 13.74 -3.72
CA PRO A 2 -15.81 12.43 -4.36
C PRO A 2 -16.07 11.34 -3.30
N ARG A 3 -17.02 10.45 -3.61
CA ARG A 3 -17.56 9.43 -2.70
C ARG A 3 -16.43 8.53 -2.14
N LYS A 4 -16.32 8.47 -0.82
CA LYS A 4 -15.43 7.57 -0.09
C LYS A 4 -15.82 6.13 -0.45
N LYS A 5 -14.97 5.44 -1.21
CA LYS A 5 -15.13 4.01 -1.46
C LYS A 5 -14.79 3.30 -0.16
N THR A 6 -15.80 2.96 0.63
CA THR A 6 -15.67 2.03 1.75
C THR A 6 -15.50 0.62 1.17
N LEU A 7 -14.28 0.27 0.70
CA LEU A 7 -13.95 -1.13 0.41
C LEU A 7 -13.32 -1.69 1.67
N THR A 8 -13.99 -2.68 2.24
CA THR A 8 -13.53 -3.53 3.32
C THR A 8 -12.13 -4.04 3.00
N LEU A 9 -11.12 -3.43 3.59
CA LEU A 9 -9.73 -3.90 3.50
C LEU A 9 -9.63 -5.18 4.32
N THR A 10 -9.04 -6.21 3.75
CA THR A 10 -8.68 -7.40 4.54
C THR A 10 -7.57 -7.04 5.53
N ASN A 11 -7.42 -7.80 6.63
CA ASN A 11 -6.41 -7.52 7.65
C ASN A 11 -4.99 -7.34 7.07
N ALA A 12 -4.63 -8.10 6.02
CA ALA A 12 -3.34 -8.00 5.36
C ALA A 12 -3.21 -6.70 4.54
N GLU A 13 -4.25 -6.31 3.79
CA GLU A 13 -4.28 -5.06 3.04
C GLU A 13 -4.21 -3.85 3.97
N HIS A 14 -4.94 -3.89 5.09
CA HIS A 14 -4.96 -2.82 6.07
C HIS A 14 -3.57 -2.61 6.69
N ARG A 15 -2.88 -3.70 7.03
CA ARG A 15 -1.52 -3.65 7.58
C ARG A 15 -0.51 -3.00 6.62
N ILE A 16 -0.63 -3.27 5.32
CA ILE A 16 0.19 -2.60 4.30
C ILE A 16 -0.15 -1.11 4.21
N MET A 17 -1.43 -0.76 4.21
CA MET A 17 -1.88 0.63 4.21
C MET A 17 -1.37 1.39 5.44
N GLU A 18 -1.36 0.78 6.63
CA GLU A 18 -0.81 1.41 7.85
C GLU A 18 0.67 1.76 7.70
N VAL A 19 1.48 0.86 7.13
CA VAL A 19 2.90 1.12 6.87
C VAL A 19 3.07 2.26 5.85
N ILE A 20 2.28 2.24 4.77
CA ILE A 20 2.34 3.26 3.73
C ILE A 20 1.89 4.62 4.25
N TRP A 21 0.83 4.67 5.07
CA TRP A 21 0.37 5.90 5.72
C TRP A 21 1.40 6.44 6.72
N ALA A 22 2.02 5.56 7.52
CA ALA A 22 3.05 5.97 8.47
C ALA A 22 4.29 6.56 7.78
N LYS A 23 4.68 6.01 6.62
CA LYS A 23 5.81 6.51 5.81
C LYS A 23 5.44 7.62 4.82
N GLY A 24 4.15 7.82 4.51
CA GLY A 24 3.67 8.69 3.43
C GLY A 24 3.92 8.15 2.01
N SER A 25 5.00 7.39 1.82
CA SER A 25 5.34 6.68 0.59
C SER A 25 6.23 5.49 0.92
N ALA A 26 6.03 4.34 0.27
CA ALA A 26 6.85 3.16 0.52
C ALA A 26 6.99 2.28 -0.73
N THR A 27 8.15 1.66 -0.90
CA THR A 27 8.36 0.61 -1.91
C THR A 27 7.90 -0.76 -1.39
N VAL A 28 7.86 -1.77 -2.26
CA VAL A 28 7.60 -3.16 -1.82
C VAL A 28 8.64 -3.60 -0.78
N ALA A 29 9.92 -3.25 -1.00
CA ALA A 29 11.00 -3.55 -0.08
C ALA A 29 10.82 -2.86 1.27
N ASP A 30 10.44 -1.57 1.27
CA ASP A 30 10.13 -0.83 2.51
C ASP A 30 9.05 -1.48 3.35
N VAL A 31 8.01 -2.01 2.69
CA VAL A 31 6.89 -2.67 3.38
C VAL A 31 7.31 -4.04 3.90
N VAL A 32 8.11 -4.80 3.13
CA VAL A 32 8.70 -6.06 3.59
C VAL A 32 9.57 -5.82 4.82
N GLU A 33 10.42 -4.79 4.80
CA GLU A 33 11.26 -4.43 5.95
C GLU A 33 10.44 -3.97 7.16
N ALA A 34 9.42 -3.13 6.94
CA ALA A 34 8.54 -2.67 8.02
C ALA A 34 7.71 -3.81 8.65
N LEU A 35 7.46 -4.89 7.90
CA LEU A 35 6.82 -6.11 8.38
C LEU A 35 7.83 -7.13 8.94
N ASN A 36 9.09 -6.73 9.09
CA ASN A 36 10.20 -7.57 9.56
C ASN A 36 10.35 -8.88 8.74
N GLY A 37 10.03 -8.85 7.44
CA GLY A 37 10.09 -10.02 6.57
C GLY A 37 9.14 -11.15 6.95
N LYS A 38 8.12 -10.90 7.79
CA LYS A 38 7.12 -11.92 8.17
C LYS A 38 6.28 -12.36 6.99
N ASP A 39 6.05 -11.47 6.03
CA ASP A 39 5.26 -11.72 4.84
C ASP A 39 6.17 -11.83 3.60
N ALA A 40 5.82 -12.75 2.70
CA ALA A 40 6.57 -12.93 1.46
C ALA A 40 6.47 -11.69 0.55
N TYR A 41 7.56 -11.35 -0.13
CA TYR A 41 7.63 -10.24 -1.09
C TYR A 41 6.51 -10.29 -2.14
N THR A 42 6.24 -11.48 -2.67
CA THR A 42 5.19 -11.71 -3.67
C THR A 42 3.79 -11.46 -3.11
N THR A 43 3.55 -11.79 -1.84
CA THR A 43 2.29 -11.49 -1.16
C THR A 43 2.07 -10.00 -1.07
N ILE A 44 3.07 -9.25 -0.59
CA ILE A 44 2.99 -7.78 -0.48
C ILE A 44 2.82 -7.15 -1.87
N LEU A 45 3.56 -7.61 -2.87
CA LEU A 45 3.44 -7.14 -4.26
C LEU A 45 2.02 -7.37 -4.80
N THR A 46 1.44 -8.55 -4.54
CA THR A 46 0.07 -8.88 -4.97
C THR A 46 -0.94 -7.99 -4.29
N LEU A 47 -0.84 -7.82 -2.97
CA LEU A 47 -1.74 -6.96 -2.19
C LEU A 47 -1.63 -5.49 -2.61
N MET A 48 -0.42 -4.97 -2.83
CA MET A 48 -0.21 -3.62 -3.38
C MET A 48 -0.84 -3.45 -4.76
N THR A 49 -0.76 -4.48 -5.61
CA THR A 49 -1.37 -4.47 -6.95
C THR A 49 -2.90 -4.47 -6.86
N ILE A 50 -3.47 -5.27 -5.96
CA ILE A 50 -4.91 -5.28 -5.69
C ILE A 50 -5.37 -3.90 -5.18
N LEU A 51 -4.67 -3.33 -4.20
CA LEU A 51 -4.95 -2.00 -3.66
C LEU A 51 -4.84 -0.91 -4.73
N LYS A 52 -3.84 -1.00 -5.61
CA LYS A 52 -3.69 -0.12 -6.76
C LYS A 52 -4.88 -0.26 -7.73
N GLY A 53 -5.29 -1.48 -8.05
CA GLY A 53 -6.46 -1.75 -8.90
C GLY A 53 -7.77 -1.25 -8.29
N LYS A 54 -7.92 -1.35 -6.97
CA LYS A 54 -9.03 -0.78 -6.20
C LYS A 54 -9.02 0.76 -6.15
N GLY A 55 -7.85 1.37 -6.38
CA GLY A 55 -7.65 2.82 -6.37
C GLY A 55 -7.22 3.40 -5.01
N TYR A 56 -6.75 2.56 -4.08
CA TYR A 56 -6.21 2.96 -2.77
C TYR A 56 -4.78 3.45 -2.84
N LEU A 57 -3.98 2.84 -3.70
CA LEU A 57 -2.57 3.16 -3.90
C LEU A 57 -2.31 3.67 -5.31
N SER A 58 -1.36 4.58 -5.43
CA SER A 58 -0.75 4.93 -6.71
C SER A 58 0.69 4.45 -6.71
N SER A 59 1.20 4.00 -7.85
CA SER A 59 2.62 3.66 -8.00
C SER A 59 3.30 4.70 -8.86
N ARG A 60 4.40 5.28 -8.38
CA ARG A 60 5.29 6.14 -9.13
C ARG A 60 6.61 5.41 -9.35
N LYS A 61 7.14 5.46 -10.55
CA LYS A 61 8.51 5.00 -10.81
C LYS A 61 9.46 6.12 -10.41
N GLU A 62 10.33 5.84 -9.44
CA GLU A 62 11.34 6.78 -8.98
C GLU A 62 12.72 6.13 -9.20
N GLY A 63 13.37 6.53 -10.29
CA GLY A 63 14.60 5.91 -10.77
C GLY A 63 14.43 4.42 -11.10
N ARG A 64 15.05 3.57 -10.28
CA ARG A 64 15.01 2.10 -10.40
C ARG A 64 13.96 1.43 -9.50
N ALA A 65 13.34 2.17 -8.59
CA ALA A 65 12.36 1.64 -7.64
C ALA A 65 10.92 2.02 -8.03
N PHE A 66 9.97 1.17 -7.63
CA PHE A 66 8.54 1.49 -7.67
C PHE A 66 8.11 1.93 -6.28
N VAL A 67 7.79 3.22 -6.16
CA VAL A 67 7.31 3.83 -4.92
C VAL A 67 5.78 3.82 -4.95
N PHE A 68 5.17 3.24 -3.93
CA PHE A 68 3.72 3.28 -3.74
C PHE A 68 3.37 4.42 -2.78
N VAL A 69 2.38 5.22 -3.17
CA VAL A 69 1.85 6.32 -2.37
C VAL A 69 0.37 6.11 -2.08
N PRO A 70 -0.10 6.40 -0.86
CA PRO A 70 -1.50 6.30 -0.51
C PRO A 70 -2.28 7.39 -1.26
N LYS A 71 -3.35 6.98 -1.92
CA LYS A 71 -4.28 7.90 -2.61
C LYS A 71 -5.49 8.25 -1.75
N VAL A 72 -5.69 7.51 -0.66
CA VAL A 72 -6.73 7.76 0.32
C VAL A 72 -6.09 8.10 1.66
N ASP A 73 -6.75 8.94 2.44
CA ASP A 73 -6.37 9.25 3.81
C ASP A 73 -6.93 8.21 4.80
N ARG A 74 -6.22 8.06 5.93
CA ARG A 74 -6.61 7.15 7.02
C ARG A 74 -7.96 7.49 7.65
N ASP A 75 -8.36 8.75 7.58
CA ASP A 75 -9.56 9.30 8.23
C ASP A 75 -10.79 9.35 7.30
N THR A 76 -10.71 8.70 6.13
CA THR A 76 -11.76 8.75 5.11
C THR A 76 -12.68 7.53 5.11
#